data_AF-A0A318HZJ1-F1
#
_entry.id   AF-A0A318HZJ1-F1
#
_cell.length_a   1.000
_cell.length_b   1.000
_cell.length_c   1.000
_cell.angle_alpha   90.00
_cell.angle_beta   90.00
_cell.angle_gamma   90.00
#
_symmetry.space_group_name_H-M   'P 1'
#
loop_
_entity.id
_entity.type
_entity.pdbx_description
1 polymer ?
#
loop_
_entity_poly.entity_id
_entity_poly.type
_entity_poly.pdbx_seq_one_letter_code
_entity_poly.pdbx_strand_id
1 'polypeptide(L)'
;MDVPPIIIARPPRHVTIALLVTAGTAIILSIAVLLWRFGPVMTAWGNVVEPHELVRYGIDPVPGRQAAIVPLPAHLAETAGSPTGRADIAVEVPTDDGGVRRVPGTLIKVLTAAPRERAIDAPDGRQRLVLIAFAAPTALSTDTRVTVRLRIATKAPRAPGWLSLL
;
A
#
# COMPACT_ATOMS: atom_id res chain seq x y z
N MET A 1 27.59 60.49 3.46
CA MET A 1 28.12 59.11 3.43
C MET A 1 27.53 58.46 2.20
N ASP A 2 28.31 58.36 1.12
CA ASP A 2 27.88 57.71 -0.12
C ASP A 2 28.03 56.20 0.02
N VAL A 3 26.92 55.47 -0.10
CA VAL A 3 26.93 54.00 -0.16
C VAL A 3 27.20 53.61 -1.62
N PRO A 4 28.27 52.85 -1.92
CA PRO A 4 28.57 52.47 -3.30
C PRO A 4 27.46 51.55 -3.85
N PRO A 5 27.11 51.70 -5.14
CA PRO A 5 26.04 50.92 -5.75
C PRO A 5 26.42 49.43 -5.81
N ILE A 6 25.53 48.56 -5.31
CA ILE A 6 25.67 47.11 -5.42
C ILE A 6 25.31 46.70 -6.86
N ILE A 7 26.32 46.28 -7.63
CA ILE A 7 26.13 45.78 -9.00
C ILE A 7 25.76 44.28 -8.92
N ILE A 8 24.48 43.97 -9.07
CA ILE A 8 24.00 42.57 -9.18
C ILE A 8 24.15 42.13 -10.63
N ALA A 9 25.27 41.49 -10.95
CA ALA A 9 25.49 40.88 -12.25
C ALA A 9 24.59 39.63 -12.40
N ARG A 10 23.86 39.52 -13.53
CA ARG A 10 23.13 38.28 -13.83
C ARG A 10 24.13 37.16 -14.16
N PRO A 11 23.91 35.94 -13.64
CA PRO A 11 24.77 34.82 -13.97
C PRO A 11 24.69 34.50 -15.48
N PRO A 12 25.78 33.96 -16.06
CA PRO A 12 25.79 33.52 -17.45
C PRO A 12 24.69 32.49 -17.73
N ARG A 13 24.05 32.56 -18.91
CA ARG A 13 22.91 31.69 -19.27
C ARG A 13 23.20 30.20 -19.10
N HIS A 14 24.42 29.75 -19.40
CA HIS A 14 24.81 28.35 -19.22
C HIS A 14 24.82 27.92 -17.75
N VAL A 15 25.18 28.81 -16.83
CA VAL A 15 25.12 28.56 -15.37
C VAL A 15 23.67 28.44 -14.93
N THR A 16 22.79 29.34 -15.39
CA THR A 16 21.35 29.27 -15.07
C THR A 16 20.71 27.98 -15.59
N ILE A 17 21.01 27.57 -16.82
CA ILE A 17 20.50 26.33 -17.42
C ILE A 17 21.03 25.11 -16.66
N ALA A 18 22.34 25.06 -16.36
CA ALA A 18 22.92 23.96 -15.60
C ALA A 18 22.25 23.82 -14.23
N LEU A 19 22.02 24.93 -13.52
CA LEU A 19 21.37 24.93 -12.22
C LEU A 19 19.92 24.40 -12.30
N LEU A 20 19.17 24.81 -13.33
CA LEU A 20 17.81 24.34 -13.57
C LEU A 20 17.77 22.84 -13.87
N VAL A 21 18.68 22.35 -14.70
CA VAL A 21 18.76 20.91 -15.04
C VAL A 21 19.12 20.11 -13.79
N THR A 22 20.16 20.50 -13.05
CA THR A 22 20.56 19.80 -11.83
C THR A 22 19.46 19.78 -10.78
N ALA A 23 18.78 20.91 -10.56
CA ALA A 23 17.64 20.99 -9.64
C ALA A 23 16.47 20.11 -10.11
N GLY A 24 16.12 20.17 -11.39
CA GLY A 24 15.07 19.34 -11.98
C GLY A 24 15.37 17.84 -11.84
N THR A 25 16.59 17.42 -12.16
CA THR A 25 17.02 16.02 -11.99
C THR A 25 16.99 15.59 -10.54
N ALA A 26 17.45 16.43 -9.61
CA ALA A 26 17.41 16.12 -8.17
C ALA A 26 15.98 15.96 -7.65
N ILE A 27 15.04 16.79 -8.12
CA ILE A 27 13.61 16.67 -7.77
C ILE A 27 13.03 15.37 -8.32
N ILE A 28 13.27 15.06 -9.60
CA ILE A 28 12.76 13.83 -10.23
C ILE A 28 13.31 12.60 -9.51
N LEU A 29 14.61 12.56 -9.22
CA LEU A 29 15.23 11.48 -8.47
C LEU A 29 14.67 11.37 -7.05
N SER A 30 14.45 12.49 -6.38
CA SER A 30 13.85 12.50 -5.04
C SER A 30 12.44 11.92 -5.05
N ILE A 31 11.60 12.31 -6.02
CA ILE A 31 10.25 11.76 -6.20
C ILE A 31 10.31 10.26 -6.51
N ALA A 32 11.21 9.84 -7.41
CA ALA A 32 11.38 8.43 -7.74
C ALA A 32 11.81 7.60 -6.53
N VAL A 33 12.74 8.11 -5.71
CA VAL A 33 13.16 7.48 -4.46
C VAL A 33 12.02 7.45 -3.45
N LEU A 34 11.20 8.51 -3.35
CA LEU A 34 10.04 8.54 -2.47
C LEU A 34 9.01 7.47 -2.88
N LEU A 35 8.67 7.40 -4.16
CA LEU A 35 7.73 6.41 -4.69
C LEU A 35 8.25 4.99 -4.52
N TRP A 36 9.55 4.77 -4.70
CA TRP A 36 10.18 3.47 -4.47
C TRP A 36 10.23 3.08 -2.99
N ARG A 37 10.60 4.02 -2.11
CA ARG A 37 10.78 3.77 -0.67
C ARG A 37 9.46 3.60 0.06
N PHE A 38 8.46 4.39 -0.30
CA PHE A 38 7.17 4.40 0.39
C PHE A 38 6.11 3.55 -0.30
N GLY A 39 6.29 3.23 -1.59
CA GLY A 39 5.36 2.41 -2.36
C GLY A 39 3.96 3.03 -2.46
N PRO A 40 3.10 2.52 -3.37
CA PRO A 40 1.70 2.86 -3.34
C PRO A 40 1.06 2.30 -2.06
N VAL A 41 0.40 3.19 -1.29
CA VAL A 41 -0.45 2.81 -0.16
C VAL A 41 -1.89 2.88 -0.62
N MET A 42 -2.62 1.78 -0.47
CA MET A 42 -4.05 1.72 -0.72
C MET A 42 -4.82 1.50 0.57
N THR A 43 -5.98 2.14 0.68
CA THR A 43 -6.96 1.91 1.73
C THR A 43 -8.19 1.24 1.12
N ALA A 44 -8.59 0.09 1.66
CA ALA A 44 -9.84 -0.59 1.32
C ALA A 44 -10.67 -0.84 2.57
N TRP A 45 -11.98 -0.93 2.42
CA TRP A 45 -12.89 -1.19 3.53
C TRP A 45 -13.33 -2.64 3.49
N GLY A 46 -13.29 -3.32 4.63
CA GLY A 46 -13.69 -4.72 4.75
C GLY A 46 -14.65 -4.97 5.89
N ASN A 47 -15.32 -6.11 5.83
CA ASN A 47 -16.19 -6.58 6.91
C ASN A 47 -15.45 -7.66 7.70
N VAL A 48 -15.59 -7.62 9.01
CA VAL A 48 -15.12 -8.67 9.91
C VAL A 48 -15.97 -9.92 9.69
N VAL A 49 -15.31 -11.07 9.69
CA VAL A 49 -15.92 -12.38 9.43
C VAL A 49 -15.70 -13.26 10.65
N GLU A 50 -16.73 -14.04 11.02
CA GLU A 50 -16.60 -14.95 12.14
C GLU A 50 -15.65 -16.10 11.78
N PRO A 51 -14.86 -16.62 12.74
CA PRO A 51 -13.95 -17.73 12.47
C PRO A 51 -14.65 -18.92 11.80
N HIS A 52 -15.86 -19.27 12.22
CA HIS A 52 -16.57 -20.42 11.64
C HIS A 52 -17.02 -20.19 10.18
N GLU A 53 -17.20 -18.93 9.75
CA GLU A 53 -17.50 -18.62 8.34
C GLU A 53 -16.28 -18.79 7.44
N LEU A 54 -15.06 -18.80 7.99
CA LEU A 54 -13.82 -19.04 7.24
C LEU A 54 -13.81 -20.44 6.58
N VAL A 55 -14.49 -21.40 7.21
CA VAL A 55 -14.66 -22.76 6.67
C VAL A 55 -15.40 -22.74 5.33
N ARG A 56 -16.34 -21.80 5.10
CA ARG A 56 -17.05 -21.65 3.81
C ARG A 56 -16.09 -21.22 2.69
N TYR A 57 -14.97 -20.62 3.04
CA TYR A 57 -13.91 -20.23 2.12
C TYR A 57 -12.78 -21.27 2.03
N GLY A 58 -12.95 -22.44 2.68
CA GLY A 58 -11.96 -23.51 2.73
C GLY A 58 -10.69 -23.10 3.48
N ILE A 59 -10.84 -22.34 4.57
CA ILE A 59 -9.76 -21.89 5.44
C ILE A 59 -10.07 -22.36 6.85
N ASP A 60 -9.11 -23.05 7.46
CA ASP A 60 -9.27 -23.51 8.83
C ASP A 60 -9.22 -22.32 9.80
N PRO A 61 -10.26 -22.13 10.63
CA PRO A 61 -10.26 -21.07 11.61
C PRO A 61 -9.14 -21.25 12.61
N VAL A 62 -8.35 -20.20 12.80
CA VAL A 62 -7.39 -20.14 13.91
C VAL A 62 -8.11 -19.61 15.14
N PRO A 63 -8.17 -20.37 16.26
CA PRO A 63 -8.84 -19.93 17.47
C PRO A 63 -8.35 -18.55 17.94
N GLY A 64 -9.27 -17.65 18.25
CA GLY A 64 -8.96 -16.30 18.74
C GLY A 64 -8.43 -15.32 17.68
N ARG A 65 -8.26 -15.71 16.42
CA ARG A 65 -7.95 -14.77 15.33
C ARG A 65 -9.19 -14.48 14.50
N GLN A 66 -9.48 -13.19 14.34
CA GLN A 66 -10.47 -12.72 13.40
C GLN A 66 -9.85 -12.49 12.03
N ALA A 67 -10.70 -12.48 11.01
CA ALA A 67 -10.32 -12.09 9.67
C ALA A 67 -11.33 -11.10 9.09
N ALA A 68 -10.91 -10.37 8.07
CA ALA A 68 -11.79 -9.51 7.29
C ALA A 68 -11.78 -9.91 5.83
N ILE A 69 -12.94 -9.80 5.18
CA ILE A 69 -13.06 -9.86 3.73
C ILE A 69 -13.01 -8.44 3.18
N VAL A 70 -12.05 -8.21 2.29
CA VAL A 70 -11.74 -6.89 1.73
C VAL A 70 -11.76 -6.98 0.20
N PRO A 71 -12.49 -6.09 -0.50
CA PRO A 71 -12.35 -5.93 -1.94
C PRO A 71 -11.06 -5.17 -2.26
N LEU A 72 -10.22 -5.78 -3.10
CA LEU A 72 -9.00 -5.17 -3.64
C LEU A 72 -9.04 -5.20 -5.18
N PRO A 73 -8.46 -4.21 -5.88
CA PRO A 73 -8.19 -4.30 -7.31
C PRO A 73 -7.43 -5.59 -7.64
N ALA A 74 -7.80 -6.26 -8.74
CA ALA A 74 -7.27 -7.58 -9.09
C ALA A 74 -5.73 -7.58 -9.17
N HIS A 75 -5.12 -6.56 -9.78
CA HIS A 75 -3.67 -6.45 -9.89
C HIS A 75 -2.97 -6.37 -8.52
N LEU A 76 -3.58 -5.70 -7.53
CA LEU A 76 -3.04 -5.60 -6.17
C LEU A 76 -3.24 -6.90 -5.39
N ALA A 77 -4.39 -7.55 -5.54
CA ALA A 77 -4.65 -8.85 -4.94
C ALA A 77 -3.65 -9.91 -5.45
N GLU A 78 -3.38 -9.91 -6.75
CA GLU A 78 -2.38 -10.78 -7.38
C GLU A 78 -0.96 -10.46 -6.91
N THR A 79 -0.60 -9.18 -6.82
CA THR A 79 0.73 -8.76 -6.35
C THR A 79 0.94 -9.07 -4.87
N ALA A 80 -0.07 -8.86 -4.03
CA ALA A 80 -0.01 -9.16 -2.60
C ALA A 80 -0.04 -10.67 -2.29
N GLY A 81 -0.71 -11.47 -3.14
CA GLY A 81 -0.72 -12.92 -3.07
C GLY A 81 0.48 -13.60 -3.74
N SER A 82 1.33 -12.85 -4.46
CA SER A 82 2.50 -13.39 -5.14
C SER A 82 3.60 -13.77 -4.14
N PRO A 83 4.27 -14.93 -4.28
CA PRO A 83 5.39 -15.33 -3.43
C PRO A 83 6.61 -14.40 -3.52
N THR A 84 6.69 -13.56 -4.56
CA THR A 84 7.75 -12.56 -4.74
C THR A 84 7.34 -11.15 -4.32
N GLY A 85 6.05 -10.93 -4.05
CA GLY A 85 5.52 -9.68 -3.54
C GLY A 85 5.69 -9.59 -2.01
N ARG A 86 6.08 -8.43 -1.51
CA ARG A 86 5.90 -8.10 -0.08
C ARG A 86 4.75 -7.11 0.02
N ALA A 87 3.64 -7.56 0.60
CA ALA A 87 2.56 -6.68 1.00
C ALA A 87 2.65 -6.47 2.52
N ASP A 88 2.91 -5.24 2.94
CA ASP A 88 2.72 -4.85 4.34
C ASP A 88 1.24 -4.51 4.52
N ILE A 89 0.55 -5.34 5.29
CA ILE A 89 -0.89 -5.20 5.55
C ILE A 89 -1.08 -4.74 6.98
N ALA A 90 -1.87 -3.69 7.13
CA ALA A 90 -2.34 -3.24 8.42
C ALA A 90 -3.85 -3.06 8.41
N VAL A 91 -4.49 -3.52 9.47
CA VAL A 91 -5.91 -3.37 9.71
C VAL A 91 -6.11 -2.29 10.76
N GLU A 92 -6.82 -1.25 10.36
CA GLU A 92 -7.29 -0.17 11.20
C GLU A 92 -8.64 -0.57 11.79
N VAL A 93 -8.59 -0.84 13.09
CA VAL A 93 -9.69 -1.34 13.90
C VAL A 93 -10.23 -0.19 14.74
N PRO A 94 -11.54 0.12 14.70
CA PRO A 94 -12.10 1.14 15.58
C PRO A 94 -11.98 0.70 17.05
N THR A 95 -11.74 1.65 17.93
CA THR A 95 -11.72 1.46 19.39
C THR A 95 -12.93 2.14 20.02
N ASP A 96 -13.35 1.68 21.20
CA ASP A 96 -14.52 2.20 21.92
C ASP A 96 -14.42 3.71 22.23
N ASP A 97 -13.21 4.23 22.40
CA ASP A 97 -12.93 5.66 22.63
C ASP A 97 -13.04 6.54 21.36
N GLY A 98 -13.58 6.00 20.26
CA GLY A 98 -13.66 6.70 18.96
C GLY A 98 -12.33 6.79 18.21
N GLY A 99 -11.26 6.21 18.74
CA GLY A 99 -9.96 6.07 18.09
C GLY A 99 -9.88 4.91 17.09
N VAL A 100 -8.68 4.73 16.54
CA VAL A 100 -8.35 3.62 15.63
C VAL A 100 -7.07 2.96 16.11
N ARG A 101 -7.13 1.64 16.32
CA ARG A 101 -5.99 0.79 16.61
C ARG A 101 -5.51 0.10 15.35
N ARG A 102 -4.21 0.24 15.06
CA ARG A 102 -3.58 -0.45 13.93
C ARG A 102 -3.09 -1.84 14.35
N VAL A 103 -3.61 -2.86 13.72
CA VAL A 103 -3.26 -4.28 13.95
C VAL A 103 -2.58 -4.82 12.69
N PRO A 104 -1.43 -5.52 12.80
CA PRO A 104 -0.83 -6.19 11.65
C PRO A 104 -1.80 -7.22 11.06
N GLY A 105 -1.87 -7.29 9.74
CA GLY A 105 -2.69 -8.27 9.02
C GLY A 105 -1.85 -9.18 8.12
N THR A 106 -2.39 -10.34 7.78
CA THR A 106 -1.79 -11.29 6.84
C THR A 106 -2.82 -11.68 5.79
N LEU A 107 -2.45 -11.55 4.51
CA LEU A 107 -3.25 -12.07 3.40
C LEU A 107 -3.17 -13.60 3.43
N ILE A 108 -4.32 -14.25 3.60
CA ILE A 108 -4.42 -15.71 3.67
C ILE A 108 -4.82 -16.28 2.32
N LYS A 109 -5.76 -15.62 1.64
CA LYS A 109 -6.34 -16.14 0.40
C LYS A 109 -6.92 -15.02 -0.44
N VAL A 110 -6.67 -15.09 -1.75
CA VAL A 110 -7.38 -14.33 -2.77
C VAL A 110 -8.56 -15.18 -3.23
N LEU A 111 -9.77 -14.66 -3.05
CA LEU A 111 -11.00 -15.32 -3.45
C LEU A 111 -11.26 -15.00 -4.93
N THR A 112 -11.42 -16.03 -5.74
CA THR A 112 -11.60 -15.95 -7.19
C THR A 112 -13.01 -15.55 -7.62
N ALA A 113 -13.97 -15.49 -6.70
CA ALA A 113 -15.34 -15.10 -6.98
C ALA A 113 -15.77 -13.96 -6.04
N ALA A 114 -16.06 -12.79 -6.59
CA ALA A 114 -16.95 -11.86 -5.94
C ALA A 114 -18.40 -12.29 -6.25
N PRO A 115 -19.32 -12.34 -5.27
CA PRO A 115 -20.75 -12.21 -5.57
C PRO A 115 -20.93 -10.89 -6.34
N ARG A 116 -21.71 -10.92 -7.42
CA ARG A 116 -21.91 -9.84 -8.41
C ARG A 116 -22.41 -8.48 -7.86
N GLU A 117 -22.50 -8.29 -6.55
CA GLU A 117 -23.34 -7.26 -5.94
C GLU A 117 -22.58 -6.16 -5.16
N ARG A 118 -21.24 -6.19 -5.13
CA ARG A 118 -20.43 -5.16 -4.42
C ARG A 118 -19.16 -4.75 -5.17
N ALA A 119 -19.24 -4.64 -6.50
CA ALA A 119 -18.17 -3.99 -7.26
C ALA A 119 -18.25 -2.49 -7.02
N ILE A 120 -17.35 -1.96 -6.18
CA ILE A 120 -17.09 -0.52 -6.13
C ILE A 120 -16.10 -0.23 -7.27
N ASP A 121 -16.30 0.85 -8.02
CA ASP A 121 -15.52 1.15 -9.23
C ASP A 121 -14.00 1.18 -8.95
N ALA A 122 -13.31 0.12 -9.38
CA ALA A 122 -11.87 0.09 -9.53
C ALA A 122 -11.53 0.49 -10.98
N PRO A 123 -10.43 1.23 -11.23
CA PRO A 123 -10.08 1.75 -12.55
C PRO A 123 -10.00 0.68 -13.67
N ASP A 124 -9.80 -0.58 -13.30
CA ASP A 124 -9.65 -1.75 -14.16
C ASP A 124 -10.85 -2.72 -14.12
N GLY A 125 -11.96 -2.34 -13.46
CA GLY A 125 -13.25 -3.03 -13.50
C GLY A 125 -13.29 -4.44 -12.88
N ARG A 126 -12.16 -4.93 -12.34
CA ARG A 126 -12.05 -6.25 -11.70
C ARG A 126 -11.57 -6.11 -10.27
N GLN A 127 -12.49 -6.21 -9.32
CA GLN A 127 -12.16 -6.39 -7.91
C GLN A 127 -12.09 -7.88 -7.57
N ARG A 128 -11.16 -8.24 -6.69
CA ARG A 128 -11.09 -9.56 -6.05
C ARG A 128 -11.33 -9.38 -4.56
N LEU A 129 -12.08 -10.32 -3.99
CA LEU A 129 -12.21 -10.39 -2.54
C LEU A 129 -10.96 -11.07 -1.98
N VAL A 130 -10.43 -10.52 -0.91
CA VAL A 130 -9.24 -11.04 -0.24
C VAL A 130 -9.55 -11.22 1.23
N LEU A 131 -9.12 -12.37 1.78
CA LEU A 131 -9.22 -12.64 3.19
C LEU A 131 -7.92 -12.25 3.90
N ILE A 132 -8.06 -11.44 4.94
CA ILE A 132 -6.96 -10.94 5.75
C ILE A 132 -7.16 -11.35 7.20
N ALA A 133 -6.28 -12.18 7.74
CA ALA A 133 -6.26 -12.49 9.17
C ALA A 133 -5.59 -11.39 9.97
N PHE A 134 -6.12 -11.13 11.16
CA PHE A 134 -5.48 -10.23 12.11
C PHE A 134 -4.40 -11.00 12.87
N ALA A 135 -3.25 -10.37 13.08
CA ALA A 135 -2.13 -11.00 13.79
C ALA A 135 -2.44 -11.25 15.28
N ALA A 136 -3.30 -10.41 15.87
CA ALA A 136 -3.68 -10.44 17.27
C ALA A 136 -5.19 -10.68 17.44
N PRO A 137 -5.61 -11.28 18.57
CA PRO A 137 -7.01 -11.35 18.95
C PRO A 137 -7.62 -9.97 19.02
N THR A 138 -8.65 -9.78 18.22
CA THR A 138 -9.41 -8.54 18.14
C THR A 138 -10.85 -8.98 18.40
N ALA A 139 -11.52 -8.44 19.40
CA ALA A 139 -12.88 -8.85 19.74
C ALA A 139 -13.89 -7.91 19.06
N LEU A 140 -13.89 -7.90 17.71
CA LEU A 140 -14.80 -7.04 16.96
C LEU A 140 -16.10 -7.76 16.66
N SER A 141 -17.20 -6.99 16.65
CA SER A 141 -18.47 -7.45 16.09
C SER A 141 -18.35 -7.64 14.58
N THR A 142 -19.07 -8.59 13.99
CA THR A 142 -19.17 -8.81 12.53
C THR A 142 -19.70 -7.60 11.77
N ASP A 143 -20.53 -6.78 12.42
CA ASP A 143 -21.02 -5.50 11.86
C ASP A 143 -19.93 -4.41 11.81
N THR A 144 -18.77 -4.68 12.40
CA THR A 144 -17.67 -3.72 12.41
C THR A 144 -17.02 -3.66 11.03
N ARG A 145 -17.05 -2.48 10.41
CA ARG A 145 -16.21 -2.19 9.25
C ARG A 145 -14.79 -1.88 9.70
N VAL A 146 -13.83 -2.54 9.08
CA VAL A 146 -12.41 -2.25 9.26
C VAL A 146 -11.85 -1.59 8.03
N THR A 147 -10.89 -0.68 8.23
CA THR A 147 -10.11 -0.15 7.13
C THR A 147 -8.83 -0.96 7.01
N VAL A 148 -8.49 -1.41 5.81
CA VAL A 148 -7.25 -2.13 5.54
C VAL A 148 -6.35 -1.23 4.72
N ARG A 149 -5.18 -0.95 5.30
CA ARG A 149 -4.06 -0.32 4.62
C ARG A 149 -3.13 -1.38 4.06
N LEU A 150 -3.07 -1.43 2.74
CA LEU A 150 -2.17 -2.28 1.98
C LEU A 150 -1.03 -1.41 1.45
N ARG A 151 0.22 -1.77 1.76
CA ARG A 151 1.40 -1.21 1.11
C ARG A 151 2.10 -2.31 0.33
N ILE A 152 2.23 -2.12 -0.97
CA ILE A 152 2.93 -3.07 -1.82
C ILE A 152 4.38 -2.64 -1.96
N ALA A 153 5.27 -3.38 -1.33
CA ALA A 153 6.70 -3.32 -1.59
C ALA A 153 7.00 -4.29 -2.74
N THR A 154 7.05 -3.78 -3.96
CA THR A 154 7.63 -4.54 -5.07
C THR A 154 9.13 -4.69 -4.78
N LYS A 155 9.61 -5.92 -4.60
CA LYS A 155 11.05 -6.18 -4.61
C LYS A 155 11.59 -5.60 -5.92
N ALA A 156 12.63 -4.77 -5.85
CA ALA A 156 13.29 -4.25 -7.04
C ALA A 156 13.55 -5.42 -8.01
N PRO A 157 13.33 -5.24 -9.34
CA PRO A 157 13.76 -6.25 -10.29
C PRO A 157 15.22 -6.54 -9.96
N ARG A 158 15.57 -7.82 -9.76
CA ARG A 158 16.97 -8.22 -9.61
C ARG A 158 17.71 -7.55 -10.75
N ALA A 159 18.72 -6.74 -10.41
CA ALA A 159 19.59 -6.16 -11.42
C ALA A 159 20.00 -7.31 -12.35
N PRO A 160 19.82 -7.18 -13.67
CA PRO A 160 20.22 -8.24 -14.58
C PRO A 160 21.70 -8.54 -14.33
N GLY A 161 22.04 -9.82 -14.26
CA GLY A 161 23.28 -10.34 -13.65
C GLY A 161 24.61 -9.83 -14.22
N TRP A 162 24.58 -8.92 -15.21
CA TRP A 162 25.75 -8.24 -15.75
C TRP A 162 26.23 -7.03 -14.93
N LEU A 163 25.48 -6.59 -13.91
CA LEU A 163 25.88 -5.52 -12.97
C LEU A 163 26.61 -6.01 -11.71
N SER A 164 26.85 -7.32 -11.57
CA SER A 164 27.53 -7.93 -10.41
C SER A 164 29.05 -8.08 -10.58
N LEU A 165 29.64 -7.45 -11.60
CA LEU A 165 31.05 -7.61 -11.99
C LEU A 165 31.85 -6.29 -12.02
N LEU A 166 31.33 -5.23 -11.41
CA LEU A 166 32.06 -3.99 -11.09
C LEU A 166 32.19 -3.88 -9.57
#